data_AF-A0A2D8HMC3-F1
#
_entry.id   AF-A0A2D8HMC3-F1
#
_cell.length_a   1.000
_cell.length_b   1.000
_cell.length_c   1.000
_cell.angle_alpha   90.00
_cell.angle_beta   90.00
_cell.angle_gamma   90.00
#
_symmetry.space_group_name_H-M   'P 1'
#
loop_
_entity.id
_entity.type
_entity.pdbx_description
1 polymer ?
#
loop_
_entity_poly.entity_id
_entity_poly.type
_entity_poly.pdbx_seq_one_letter_code
_entity_poly.pdbx_strand_id
1 'polypeptide(L)'
;ENSRRRRATGKSVAGSLLAGRLFDTDGQTMSPTFAYGRGGKLYRYYVSAFLQRGAKRDRLDNAPRRVSATILESRLIKTLDRLLPNSQEDPLALVSRLEIHAKHVDLFLPLNFIGRIIEKLHTGERAMPDLVKPNQVRLTLPWRMQTRGGKTDILAGDRNTPQPDPSLIRALRSAHAMLGRDSGNWSVLQAAPASPWRRNLVRLAFLAPDIQQTILNGRQPDHLTLALLMKEDIPLLWSDQRSKFGIDTAD
;
A
#
# COMPACT_ATOMS: atom_id res chain seq x y z
N GLU A 1 31.97 23.67 24.40
CA GLU A 1 31.38 23.35 23.08
C GLU A 1 31.31 21.86 22.77
N ASN A 2 30.14 21.22 22.92
CA ASN A 2 29.66 20.22 21.94
C ASN A 2 28.14 19.95 22.14
N SER A 3 27.36 20.94 21.72
CA SER A 3 26.11 20.80 20.97
C SER A 3 25.32 19.49 21.14
N ARG A 4 24.47 19.49 22.18
CA ARG A 4 23.02 19.17 22.12
C ARG A 4 22.62 18.19 20.99
N ARG A 5 22.83 16.88 21.22
CA ARG A 5 21.96 15.85 20.62
C ARG A 5 20.54 16.06 21.17
N ARG A 6 19.70 16.83 20.46
CA ARG A 6 18.27 16.93 20.72
C ARG A 6 17.67 15.51 20.67
N ARG A 7 17.45 14.91 21.84
CA ARG A 7 16.56 13.75 22.00
C ARG A 7 15.21 14.17 21.39
N ALA A 8 14.78 13.50 20.33
CA ALA A 8 13.43 13.63 19.82
C ALA A 8 12.49 13.07 20.90
N THR A 9 12.06 13.94 21.81
CA THR A 9 11.11 13.66 22.89
C THR A 9 9.71 13.44 22.32
N GLY A 10 8.77 12.96 23.16
CA GLY A 10 7.35 12.74 22.84
C GLY A 10 6.60 13.90 22.16
N LYS A 11 7.24 15.06 21.98
CA LYS A 11 6.79 16.18 21.13
C LYS A 11 6.46 15.77 19.69
N SER A 12 7.07 14.73 19.11
CA SER A 12 6.69 14.26 17.76
C SER A 12 5.39 13.45 17.72
N VAL A 13 4.95 12.90 18.87
CA VAL A 13 3.64 12.25 19.02
C VAL A 13 2.52 13.30 19.10
N ALA A 14 2.84 14.48 19.64
CA ALA A 14 1.94 15.63 19.73
C ALA A 14 1.60 16.27 18.37
N GLY A 15 2.29 15.90 17.28
CA GLY A 15 1.98 16.34 15.90
C GLY A 15 1.13 15.35 15.12
N SER A 16 0.31 14.53 15.78
CA SER A 16 -0.52 13.53 15.09
C SER A 16 -1.81 14.18 14.64
N LEU A 17 -1.80 14.66 13.39
CA LEU A 17 -2.88 15.47 12.81
C LEU A 17 -4.24 14.75 12.81
N LEU A 18 -4.25 13.41 12.81
CA LEU A 18 -5.48 12.60 12.81
C LEU A 18 -5.92 12.14 14.21
N ALA A 19 -5.23 12.56 15.27
CA ALA A 19 -5.62 12.20 16.64
C ALA A 19 -7.05 12.68 16.94
N GLY A 20 -7.88 11.77 17.47
CA GLY A 20 -9.31 12.03 17.73
C GLY A 20 -10.22 12.01 16.49
N ARG A 21 -9.65 11.88 15.28
CA ARG A 21 -10.41 11.81 14.02
C ARG A 21 -10.33 10.45 13.34
N LEU A 22 -9.46 9.56 13.81
CA LEU A 22 -9.26 8.21 13.29
C LEU A 22 -9.99 7.15 14.13
N PHE A 23 -10.74 6.28 13.47
CA PHE A 23 -11.56 5.24 14.08
C PHE A 23 -11.34 3.88 13.39
N ASP A 24 -11.52 2.80 14.14
CA ASP A 24 -11.54 1.43 13.61
C ASP A 24 -12.95 0.97 13.22
N THR A 25 -13.06 -0.28 12.76
CA THR A 25 -14.34 -0.87 12.31
C THR A 25 -15.41 -0.97 13.39
N ASP A 26 -15.02 -0.93 14.66
CA ASP A 26 -15.93 -1.01 15.80
C ASP A 26 -16.29 0.38 16.33
N GLY A 27 -15.87 1.44 15.61
CA GLY A 27 -16.07 2.83 16.01
C GLY A 27 -15.18 3.27 17.16
N GLN A 28 -14.14 2.51 17.53
CA GLN A 28 -13.20 2.91 18.57
C GLN A 28 -12.14 3.86 18.00
N THR A 29 -11.75 4.85 18.80
CA THR A 29 -10.69 5.78 18.41
C THR A 29 -9.34 5.07 18.31
N MET A 30 -8.55 5.45 17.31
CA MET A 30 -7.17 5.02 17.17
C MET A 30 -6.23 6.16 17.58
N SER A 31 -5.47 5.96 18.64
CA SER A 31 -4.58 6.99 19.19
C SER A 31 -3.14 6.81 18.70
N PRO A 32 -2.39 7.92 18.52
CA PRO A 32 -1.01 7.87 18.07
C PRO A 32 -0.10 7.27 19.15
N THR A 33 0.79 6.39 18.73
CA THR A 33 1.81 5.72 19.55
C THR A 33 3.13 5.67 18.77
N PHE A 34 4.23 5.37 19.46
CA PHE A 34 5.53 5.25 18.84
C PHE A 34 6.32 4.07 19.41
N ALA A 35 7.26 3.57 18.61
CA ALA A 35 8.22 2.55 19.03
C ALA A 35 9.56 2.78 18.34
N TYR A 36 10.65 2.34 18.99
CA TYR A 36 11.98 2.35 18.38
C TYR A 36 12.29 0.97 17.79
N GLY A 37 12.80 0.96 16.56
CA GLY A 37 13.32 -0.26 15.92
C GLY A 37 14.84 -0.38 16.02
N ARG A 38 15.37 -1.42 15.38
CA ARG A 38 16.82 -1.68 15.28
C ARG A 38 17.54 -0.44 14.71
N GLY A 39 18.65 -0.05 15.34
CA GLY A 39 19.39 1.16 14.97
C GLY A 39 18.78 2.47 15.46
N GLY A 40 17.83 2.44 16.40
CA GLY A 40 17.26 3.65 17.01
C GLY A 40 16.25 4.40 16.13
N LYS A 41 15.83 3.81 15.01
CA LYS A 41 14.81 4.42 14.12
C LYS A 41 13.45 4.47 14.82
N LEU A 42 12.86 5.66 14.88
CA LEU A 42 11.52 5.90 15.43
C LEU A 42 10.45 5.52 14.41
N TYR A 43 9.44 4.76 14.85
CA TYR A 43 8.25 4.42 14.09
C TYR A 43 7.01 4.97 14.80
N ARG A 44 6.09 5.58 14.04
CA ARG A 44 4.82 6.11 14.54
C ARG A 44 3.64 5.27 14.01
N TYR A 45 2.67 5.02 14.88
CA TYR A 45 1.50 4.21 14.60
C TYR A 45 0.23 4.84 15.16
N TYR A 46 -0.90 4.59 14.52
CA TYR A 46 -2.21 4.72 15.15
C TYR A 46 -2.66 3.35 15.64
N VAL A 47 -3.09 3.24 16.90
CA VAL A 47 -3.47 1.98 17.54
C VAL A 47 -4.86 2.11 18.14
N SER A 48 -5.74 1.16 17.82
CA SER A 48 -7.09 1.08 18.38
C SER A 48 -7.06 1.02 19.92
N ALA A 49 -7.98 1.73 20.56
CA ALA A 49 -8.14 1.74 22.01
C ALA A 49 -8.29 0.33 22.62
N PHE A 50 -8.88 -0.62 21.88
CA PHE A 50 -9.02 -2.02 22.30
C PHE A 50 -7.68 -2.68 22.64
N LEU A 51 -6.67 -2.50 21.78
CA LEU A 51 -5.33 -3.07 22.01
C LEU A 51 -4.58 -2.37 23.13
N GLN A 52 -4.86 -1.09 23.38
CA GLN A 52 -4.19 -0.33 24.45
C GLN A 52 -4.64 -0.79 25.84
N ARG A 53 -5.85 -1.35 25.95
CA ARG A 53 -6.40 -1.91 27.21
C ARG A 53 -5.94 -3.35 27.49
N GLY A 54 -4.99 -3.88 26.72
CA GLY A 54 -4.42 -5.22 26.94
C GLY A 54 -5.29 -6.37 26.44
N ALA A 55 -6.34 -6.09 25.67
CA ALA A 55 -7.17 -7.14 25.07
C ALA A 55 -6.37 -7.93 24.02
N LYS A 56 -6.50 -9.26 24.04
CA LYS A 56 -5.90 -10.14 23.04
C LYS A 56 -6.76 -10.12 21.78
N ARG A 57 -6.10 -10.01 20.62
CA ARG A 57 -6.74 -10.16 19.32
C ARG A 57 -7.29 -11.58 19.20
N ASP A 58 -8.58 -11.72 18.92
CA ASP A 58 -9.16 -13.01 18.58
C ASP A 58 -8.57 -13.49 17.23
N ARG A 59 -8.46 -14.81 17.03
CA ARG A 59 -7.96 -15.39 15.76
C ARG A 59 -8.86 -15.06 14.58
N LEU A 60 -10.13 -14.74 14.83
CA LEU A 60 -11.11 -14.32 13.82
C LEU A 60 -11.13 -12.80 13.59
N ASP A 61 -10.44 -12.00 14.43
CA ASP A 61 -10.41 -10.54 14.33
C ASP A 61 -9.47 -10.08 13.21
N ASN A 62 -10.04 -9.95 12.01
CA ASN A 62 -9.35 -9.43 10.83
C ASN A 62 -9.35 -7.89 10.76
N ALA A 63 -9.89 -7.19 11.76
CA ALA A 63 -9.94 -5.74 11.74
C ALA A 63 -8.53 -5.14 11.93
N PRO A 64 -8.22 -4.05 11.22
CA PRO A 64 -6.94 -3.37 11.38
C PRO A 64 -6.87 -2.68 12.74
N ARG A 65 -5.96 -3.12 13.61
CA ARG A 65 -5.85 -2.59 14.99
C ARG A 65 -4.64 -1.69 15.20
N ARG A 66 -3.66 -1.74 14.28
CA ARG A 66 -2.48 -0.88 14.31
C ARG A 66 -2.05 -0.50 12.90
N VAL A 67 -2.04 0.78 12.57
CA VAL A 67 -1.67 1.30 11.24
C VAL A 67 -0.45 2.20 11.34
N SER A 68 0.44 2.18 10.35
CA SER A 68 1.57 3.13 10.28
C SER A 68 1.06 4.56 10.05
N ALA A 69 1.37 5.46 10.98
CA ALA A 69 0.95 6.87 10.87
C ALA A 69 1.58 7.54 9.65
N THR A 70 2.89 7.36 9.45
CA THR A 70 3.61 7.97 8.33
C THR A 70 3.09 7.54 6.97
N ILE A 71 2.78 6.25 6.80
CA ILE A 71 2.27 5.72 5.52
C ILE A 71 0.85 6.24 5.26
N LEU A 72 -0.01 6.17 6.29
CA LEU A 72 -1.39 6.65 6.20
C LEU A 72 -1.43 8.15 5.86
N GLU A 73 -0.74 8.98 6.63
CA GLU A 73 -0.70 10.44 6.45
C GLU A 73 -0.16 10.82 5.07
N SER A 74 0.97 10.23 4.65
CA SER A 74 1.55 10.53 3.33
C SER A 74 0.62 10.16 2.17
N ARG A 75 -0.15 9.07 2.32
CA ARG A 75 -1.08 8.62 1.27
C ARG A 75 -2.35 9.47 1.23
N LEU A 76 -2.85 9.87 2.40
CA LEU A 76 -3.96 10.82 2.53
C LEU A 76 -3.61 12.16 1.89
N ILE A 77 -2.46 12.74 2.23
CA ILE A 77 -2.00 14.02 1.66
C ILE A 77 -1.98 13.94 0.13
N LYS A 78 -1.29 12.94 -0.44
CA LYS A 78 -1.23 12.75 -1.90
C LYS A 78 -2.61 12.61 -2.57
N THR A 79 -3.54 11.96 -1.88
CA THR A 79 -4.88 11.72 -2.42
C THR A 79 -5.73 12.98 -2.35
N LEU A 80 -5.65 13.72 -1.25
CA LEU A 80 -6.37 14.96 -1.05
C LEU A 80 -5.81 16.08 -1.93
N ASP A 81 -4.49 16.17 -2.13
CA ASP A 81 -3.88 17.11 -3.09
C ASP A 81 -4.35 16.85 -4.53
N ARG A 82 -4.53 15.57 -4.89
CA ARG A 82 -5.01 15.17 -6.20
C ARG A 82 -6.50 15.52 -6.39
N LEU A 83 -7.33 15.18 -5.42
CA LEU A 83 -8.78 15.38 -5.47
C LEU A 83 -9.17 16.86 -5.30
N LEU A 84 -8.44 17.59 -4.46
CA LEU A 84 -8.70 18.97 -4.07
C LEU A 84 -7.45 19.84 -4.27
N PRO A 85 -6.97 20.01 -5.51
CA PRO A 85 -5.81 20.84 -5.78
C PRO A 85 -6.09 22.30 -5.39
N ASN A 86 -5.03 23.03 -5.03
CA ASN A 86 -5.09 24.44 -4.63
C ASN A 86 -5.95 24.72 -3.38
N SER A 87 -6.14 23.72 -2.51
CA SER A 87 -6.62 23.98 -1.16
C SER A 87 -5.64 24.88 -0.41
N GLN A 88 -6.12 25.96 0.20
CA GLN A 88 -5.29 26.80 1.08
C GLN A 88 -5.12 26.18 2.48
N GLU A 89 -5.98 25.23 2.83
CA GLU A 89 -5.92 24.49 4.10
C GLU A 89 -5.02 23.26 3.97
N ASP A 90 -4.39 22.86 5.08
CA ASP A 90 -3.71 21.57 5.21
C ASP A 90 -4.68 20.45 4.78
N PRO A 91 -4.30 19.59 3.81
CA PRO A 91 -5.16 18.50 3.34
C PRO A 91 -5.75 17.65 4.49
N LEU A 92 -4.95 17.35 5.52
CA LEU A 92 -5.43 16.54 6.65
C LEU A 92 -6.39 17.30 7.57
N ALA A 93 -6.43 18.64 7.53
CA ALA A 93 -7.39 19.44 8.28
C ALA A 93 -8.82 19.25 7.73
N LEU A 94 -8.96 19.05 6.41
CA LEU A 94 -10.25 18.86 5.73
C LEU A 94 -10.99 17.58 6.16
N VAL A 95 -10.26 16.61 6.70
CA VAL A 95 -10.81 15.31 7.11
C VAL A 95 -11.44 15.44 8.49
N SER A 96 -12.76 15.44 8.57
CA SER A 96 -13.49 15.52 9.87
C SER A 96 -13.46 14.19 10.63
N ARG A 97 -13.48 13.07 9.89
CA ARG A 97 -13.44 11.70 10.42
C ARG A 97 -12.81 10.77 9.39
N LEU A 98 -12.14 9.74 9.88
CA LEU A 98 -11.46 8.72 9.09
C LEU A 98 -11.74 7.36 9.71
N GLU A 99 -12.27 6.42 8.93
CA GLU A 99 -12.56 5.06 9.37
C GLU A 99 -11.69 4.05 8.61
N ILE A 100 -11.00 3.19 9.37
CA ILE A 100 -10.09 2.19 8.83
C ILE A 100 -10.78 0.83 8.82
N HIS A 101 -11.03 0.32 7.62
CA HIS A 101 -11.54 -1.03 7.40
C HIS A 101 -10.44 -1.94 6.84
N ALA A 102 -10.66 -3.25 6.88
CA ALA A 102 -9.69 -4.21 6.38
C ALA A 102 -9.45 -4.08 4.86
N LYS A 103 -10.47 -3.63 4.10
CA LYS A 103 -10.45 -3.61 2.62
C LYS A 103 -10.59 -2.22 2.01
N HIS A 104 -10.89 -1.20 2.81
CA HIS A 104 -11.06 0.18 2.38
C HIS A 104 -10.85 1.13 3.56
N VAL A 105 -10.84 2.43 3.26
CA VAL A 105 -10.73 3.51 4.22
C VAL A 105 -11.77 4.56 3.84
N ASP A 106 -12.60 4.97 4.79
CA ASP A 106 -13.64 5.98 4.57
C ASP A 106 -13.20 7.33 5.15
N LEU A 107 -13.22 8.37 4.32
CA LEU A 107 -12.97 9.76 4.71
C LEU A 107 -14.29 10.52 4.74
N PHE A 108 -14.43 11.39 5.73
CA PHE A 108 -15.58 12.27 5.85
C PHE A 108 -15.13 13.72 5.72
N LEU A 109 -15.58 14.38 4.64
CA LEU A 109 -15.23 15.77 4.32
C LEU A 109 -16.50 16.63 4.23
N PRO A 110 -16.40 17.96 4.27
CA PRO A 110 -17.51 18.86 3.98
C PRO A 110 -18.15 18.61 2.59
N LEU A 111 -19.48 18.64 2.51
CA LEU A 111 -20.21 18.30 1.27
C LEU A 111 -19.90 19.24 0.10
N ASN A 112 -19.50 20.49 0.35
CA ASN A 112 -19.13 21.46 -0.69
C ASN A 112 -17.99 20.98 -1.61
N PHE A 113 -17.21 19.98 -1.20
CA PHE A 113 -16.15 19.38 -2.02
C PHE A 113 -16.64 18.29 -2.99
N ILE A 114 -17.88 17.82 -2.87
CA ILE A 114 -18.35 16.62 -3.58
C ILE A 114 -18.20 16.71 -5.11
N GLY A 115 -18.51 17.87 -5.71
CA GLY A 115 -18.39 18.06 -7.16
C GLY A 115 -16.95 17.89 -7.66
N ARG A 116 -16.00 18.56 -6.99
CA ARG A 116 -14.56 18.46 -7.30
C ARG A 116 -14.01 17.06 -7.08
N ILE A 117 -14.49 16.37 -6.04
CA ILE A 117 -14.08 14.99 -5.75
C ILE A 117 -14.55 14.07 -6.86
N ILE A 118 -15.83 14.12 -7.24
CA ILE A 118 -16.43 13.25 -8.26
C ILE A 118 -15.69 13.36 -9.60
N GLU A 119 -15.34 14.57 -10.03
CA GLU A 119 -14.60 14.81 -11.28
C GLU A 119 -13.22 14.14 -11.32
N LYS A 120 -12.65 13.82 -10.16
CA LYS A 120 -11.27 13.32 -10.03
C LYS A 120 -11.19 11.95 -9.40
N LEU A 121 -12.29 11.23 -9.23
CA LEU A 121 -12.26 9.87 -8.69
C LEU A 121 -11.47 8.96 -9.63
N HIS A 122 -10.57 8.18 -9.04
CA HIS A 122 -9.96 7.06 -9.75
C HIS A 122 -10.87 5.82 -9.65
N THR A 123 -10.60 4.82 -10.49
CA THR A 123 -11.36 3.57 -10.51
C THR A 123 -11.39 2.91 -9.12
N GLY A 124 -12.59 2.67 -8.58
CA GLY A 124 -12.78 2.03 -7.27
C GLY A 124 -12.92 3.01 -6.09
N GLU A 125 -12.56 4.28 -6.27
CA GLU A 125 -12.91 5.35 -5.33
C GLU A 125 -14.38 5.72 -5.51
N ARG A 126 -15.08 6.02 -4.42
CA ARG A 126 -16.49 6.41 -4.44
C ARG A 126 -16.70 7.60 -3.53
N ALA A 127 -17.49 8.57 -3.98
CA ALA A 127 -17.92 9.68 -3.17
C ALA A 127 -19.44 9.78 -3.20
N MET A 128 -20.06 9.85 -2.02
CA MET A 128 -21.50 10.02 -1.87
C MET A 128 -21.80 10.91 -0.65
N PRO A 129 -22.93 11.62 -0.62
CA PRO A 129 -23.38 12.26 0.60
C PRO A 129 -23.49 11.24 1.74
N ASP A 130 -23.05 11.60 2.94
CA ASP A 130 -23.16 10.72 4.09
C ASP A 130 -24.61 10.60 4.55
N LEU A 131 -25.05 9.36 4.83
CA LEU A 131 -26.44 9.07 5.21
C LEU A 131 -26.78 9.54 6.64
N VAL A 132 -25.79 9.65 7.52
CA VAL A 132 -25.99 10.05 8.92
C VAL A 132 -25.83 11.56 9.08
N LYS A 133 -24.88 12.16 8.35
CA LYS A 133 -24.59 13.59 8.34
C LYS A 133 -24.70 14.13 6.91
N PRO A 134 -25.89 14.61 6.50
CA PRO A 134 -26.12 15.07 5.13
C PRO A 134 -25.21 16.22 4.67
N ASN A 135 -24.58 16.96 5.59
CA ASN A 135 -23.62 18.03 5.29
C ASN A 135 -22.18 17.53 5.05
N GLN A 136 -21.98 16.21 4.96
CA GLN A 136 -20.69 15.59 4.69
C GLN A 136 -20.74 14.72 3.44
N VAL A 137 -19.59 14.61 2.78
CA VAL A 137 -19.33 13.59 1.76
C VAL A 137 -18.53 12.45 2.40
N ARG A 138 -19.00 11.23 2.19
CA ARG A 138 -18.26 10.00 2.46
C ARG A 138 -17.47 9.61 1.21
N LEU A 139 -16.15 9.71 1.31
CA LEU A 139 -15.20 9.28 0.30
C LEU A 139 -14.62 7.93 0.69
N THR A 140 -15.02 6.87 -0.01
CA THR A 140 -14.49 5.52 0.17
C THR A 140 -13.28 5.31 -0.71
N LEU A 141 -12.12 5.15 -0.07
CA LEU A 141 -10.86 4.83 -0.71
C LEU A 141 -10.60 3.32 -0.60
N PRO A 142 -10.38 2.60 -1.70
CA PRO A 142 -10.19 1.14 -1.71
C PRO A 142 -8.85 0.64 -1.12
N TRP A 143 -8.31 1.32 -0.11
CA TRP A 143 -7.05 0.96 0.54
C TRP A 143 -7.21 -0.23 1.47
N ARG A 144 -6.47 -1.31 1.20
CA ARG A 144 -6.52 -2.51 2.03
C ARG A 144 -5.49 -2.42 3.15
N MET A 145 -5.71 -3.23 4.17
CA MET A 145 -4.82 -3.36 5.30
C MET A 145 -4.18 -4.74 5.21
N GLN A 146 -2.85 -4.79 5.06
CA GLN A 146 -2.07 -6.03 5.08
C GLN A 146 -1.36 -6.19 6.41
N THR A 147 -1.67 -7.28 7.11
CA THR A 147 -0.99 -7.66 8.35
C THR A 147 0.45 -8.10 8.05
N ARG A 148 1.45 -7.39 8.59
CA ARG A 148 2.83 -7.86 8.67
C ARG A 148 3.13 -8.41 10.07
N GLY A 149 3.47 -9.70 10.12
CA GLY A 149 3.88 -10.38 11.35
C GLY A 149 2.81 -10.42 12.45
N GLY A 150 1.52 -10.42 12.08
CA GLY A 150 0.38 -10.53 12.99
C GLY A 150 0.13 -9.34 13.93
N LYS A 151 0.96 -8.28 13.88
CA LYS A 151 0.94 -7.17 14.85
C LYS A 151 0.84 -5.77 14.25
N THR A 152 1.10 -5.60 12.94
CA THR A 152 1.04 -4.30 12.27
C THR A 152 0.29 -4.43 10.97
N ASP A 153 -0.68 -3.57 10.75
CA ASP A 153 -1.35 -3.46 9.48
C ASP A 153 -0.65 -2.35 8.69
N ILE A 154 -0.12 -2.73 7.54
CA ILE A 154 0.42 -1.79 6.56
C ILE A 154 -0.70 -1.53 5.57
N LEU A 155 -0.91 -0.25 5.26
CA LEU A 155 -1.84 0.17 4.23
C LEU A 155 -1.29 -0.31 2.87
N ALA A 156 -1.69 -1.50 2.49
CA ALA A 156 -1.43 -2.09 1.19
C ALA A 156 -2.60 -1.69 0.32
N GLY A 157 -2.32 -0.83 -0.65
CA GLY A 157 -3.37 -0.13 -1.36
C GLY A 157 -4.36 -1.00 -2.13
N ASP A 158 -5.17 -0.25 -2.85
CA ASP A 158 -6.21 -0.66 -3.77
C ASP A 158 -5.75 -1.59 -4.90
N ARG A 159 -6.64 -2.52 -5.28
CA ARG A 159 -6.52 -3.38 -6.48
C ARG A 159 -6.48 -2.56 -7.78
N ASN A 160 -7.06 -1.36 -7.78
CA ASN A 160 -7.13 -0.46 -8.93
C ASN A 160 -6.12 0.69 -8.91
N THR A 161 -5.44 0.92 -7.79
CA THR A 161 -4.35 1.88 -7.71
C THR A 161 -3.06 1.13 -8.00
N PRO A 162 -2.39 1.42 -9.13
CA PRO A 162 -1.03 0.97 -9.39
C PRO A 162 -0.18 1.03 -8.12
N GLN A 163 0.26 -0.12 -7.64
CA GLN A 163 1.28 -0.27 -6.61
C GLN A 163 2.50 -0.97 -7.20
N PRO A 164 3.34 -0.21 -7.92
CA PRO A 164 4.62 -0.70 -8.39
C PRO A 164 5.43 -1.25 -7.21
N ASP A 165 5.76 -2.54 -7.25
CA ASP A 165 6.72 -3.12 -6.31
C ASP A 165 8.13 -2.86 -6.86
N PRO A 166 8.92 -1.96 -6.25
CA PRO A 166 10.25 -1.62 -6.76
C PRO A 166 11.21 -2.82 -6.76
N SER A 167 10.96 -3.82 -5.90
CA SER A 167 11.76 -5.05 -5.86
C SER A 167 11.47 -5.93 -7.07
N LEU A 168 10.19 -6.13 -7.41
CA LEU A 168 9.78 -6.86 -8.61
C LEU A 168 10.25 -6.17 -9.89
N ILE A 169 10.09 -4.85 -9.97
CA ILE A 169 10.51 -4.07 -11.13
C ILE A 169 12.03 -4.13 -11.31
N ARG A 170 12.80 -4.02 -10.21
CA ARG A 170 14.26 -4.17 -10.26
C ARG A 170 14.64 -5.59 -10.67
N ALA A 171 13.94 -6.62 -10.18
CA ALA A 171 14.19 -8.00 -10.56
C ALA A 171 13.91 -8.25 -12.05
N LEU A 172 12.79 -7.76 -12.60
CA LEU A 172 12.49 -7.84 -14.04
C LEU A 172 13.58 -7.16 -14.87
N ARG A 173 13.99 -5.95 -14.49
CA ARG A 173 15.08 -5.24 -15.16
C ARG A 173 16.37 -6.04 -15.12
N SER A 174 16.75 -6.57 -13.96
CA SER A 174 17.96 -7.37 -13.81
C SER A 174 17.89 -8.67 -14.60
N ALA A 175 16.74 -9.32 -14.69
CA ALA A 175 16.54 -10.52 -15.49
C ALA A 175 16.73 -10.24 -16.98
N HIS A 176 16.10 -9.19 -17.51
CA HIS A 176 16.28 -8.77 -18.91
C HIS A 176 17.71 -8.36 -19.22
N ALA A 177 18.41 -7.70 -18.29
CA ALA A 177 19.81 -7.32 -18.46
C ALA A 177 20.77 -8.52 -18.52
N MET A 178 20.33 -9.73 -18.15
CA MET A 178 21.12 -10.95 -18.31
C MET A 178 21.02 -11.53 -19.72
N LEU A 179 20.06 -11.08 -20.54
CA LEU A 179 19.85 -11.56 -21.89
C LEU A 179 20.64 -10.69 -22.87
N GLY A 180 21.37 -11.34 -23.76
CA GLY A 180 21.93 -10.73 -24.96
C GLY A 180 20.96 -10.84 -26.13
N ARG A 181 21.43 -10.41 -27.30
CA ARG A 181 20.75 -10.61 -28.58
C ARG A 181 21.65 -11.43 -29.49
N ASP A 182 21.06 -12.35 -30.26
CA ASP A 182 21.75 -13.02 -31.35
C ASP A 182 21.67 -12.19 -32.65
N SER A 183 22.21 -12.73 -33.74
CA SER A 183 22.17 -12.10 -35.07
C SER A 183 20.75 -11.95 -35.64
N GLY A 184 19.79 -12.76 -35.16
CA GLY A 184 18.37 -12.66 -35.50
C GLY A 184 17.58 -11.72 -34.57
N ASN A 185 18.26 -11.03 -33.65
CA ASN A 185 17.67 -10.18 -32.61
C ASN A 185 16.81 -10.96 -31.58
N TRP A 186 17.00 -12.28 -31.46
CA TRP A 186 16.36 -13.10 -30.44
C TRP A 186 17.08 -12.96 -29.10
N SER A 187 16.30 -13.01 -28.02
CA SER A 187 16.86 -12.97 -26.67
C SER A 187 17.62 -14.27 -26.36
N VAL A 188 18.91 -14.17 -26.07
CA VAL A 188 19.77 -15.35 -25.84
C VAL A 188 20.58 -15.19 -24.55
N LEU A 189 20.77 -16.30 -23.83
CA LEU A 189 21.76 -16.36 -22.76
C LEU A 189 23.12 -16.71 -23.33
N GLN A 190 24.06 -15.78 -23.21
CA GLN A 190 25.45 -15.97 -23.67
C GLN A 190 26.21 -16.99 -22.83
N ALA A 191 25.85 -17.12 -21.55
CA ALA A 191 26.43 -18.09 -20.63
C ALA A 191 25.40 -18.50 -19.57
N ALA A 192 25.53 -19.74 -19.08
CA ALA A 192 24.69 -20.23 -17.99
C ALA A 192 24.96 -19.45 -16.69
N PRO A 193 23.93 -18.97 -15.98
CA PRO A 193 24.14 -18.23 -14.73
C PRO A 193 24.76 -19.11 -13.62
N ALA A 194 25.84 -18.63 -13.02
CA ALA A 194 26.63 -19.38 -12.05
C ALA A 194 25.88 -19.76 -10.76
N SER A 195 25.05 -18.86 -10.23
CA SER A 195 24.36 -19.10 -8.95
C SER A 195 22.91 -19.57 -9.13
N PRO A 196 22.38 -20.41 -8.21
CA PRO A 196 20.97 -20.80 -8.20
C PRO A 196 20.02 -19.59 -8.23
N TRP A 197 20.37 -18.53 -7.48
CA TRP A 197 19.60 -17.30 -7.47
C TRP A 197 19.56 -16.63 -8.86
N ARG A 198 20.69 -16.52 -9.58
CA ARG A 198 20.69 -15.94 -10.93
C ARG A 198 19.94 -16.81 -11.94
N ARG A 199 19.97 -18.13 -11.79
CA ARG A 199 19.18 -19.05 -12.63
C ARG A 199 17.68 -18.86 -12.42
N ASN A 200 17.23 -18.64 -11.20
CA ASN A 200 15.82 -18.35 -10.95
C ASN A 200 15.45 -16.92 -11.38
N LEU A 201 16.36 -15.95 -11.21
CA LEU A 201 16.12 -14.57 -11.61
C LEU A 201 15.90 -14.44 -13.12
N VAL A 202 16.74 -15.09 -13.95
CA VAL A 202 16.64 -14.93 -15.41
C VAL A 202 15.30 -15.42 -15.98
N ARG A 203 14.65 -16.38 -15.31
CA ARG A 203 13.31 -16.89 -15.70
C ARG A 203 12.26 -15.78 -15.71
N LEU A 204 12.43 -14.75 -14.88
CA LEU A 204 11.51 -13.60 -14.83
C LEU A 204 11.44 -12.83 -16.15
N ALA A 205 12.50 -12.83 -16.95
CA ALA A 205 12.51 -12.16 -18.26
C ALA A 205 11.58 -12.85 -19.27
N PHE A 206 11.25 -14.14 -19.03
CA PHE A 206 10.40 -14.98 -19.87
C PHE A 206 8.99 -15.17 -19.32
N LEU A 207 8.60 -14.41 -18.28
CA LEU A 207 7.21 -14.33 -17.86
C LEU A 207 6.32 -13.85 -19.02
N ALA A 208 5.07 -14.27 -19.04
CA ALA A 208 4.11 -13.82 -20.03
C ALA A 208 4.07 -12.27 -20.10
N PRO A 209 4.05 -11.66 -21.30
CA PRO A 209 4.17 -10.22 -21.45
C PRO A 209 3.15 -9.41 -20.64
N ASP A 210 1.91 -9.91 -20.57
CA ASP A 210 0.81 -9.35 -19.79
C ASP A 210 1.06 -9.40 -18.27
N ILE A 211 1.71 -10.44 -17.76
CA ILE A 211 2.15 -10.53 -16.37
C ILE A 211 3.23 -9.47 -16.09
N GLN A 212 4.21 -9.33 -17.01
CA GLN A 212 5.23 -8.30 -16.88
C GLN A 212 4.62 -6.90 -16.92
N GLN A 213 3.69 -6.63 -17.83
CA GLN A 213 2.96 -5.36 -17.88
C GLN A 213 2.16 -5.12 -16.60
N THR A 214 1.50 -6.13 -16.07
CA THR A 214 0.73 -6.05 -14.82
C THR A 214 1.64 -5.66 -13.65
N ILE A 215 2.86 -6.22 -13.57
CA ILE A 215 3.87 -5.85 -12.56
C ILE A 215 4.36 -4.42 -12.76
N LEU A 216 4.70 -4.03 -14.00
CA LEU A 216 5.19 -2.68 -14.31
C LEU A 216 4.12 -1.61 -14.02
N ASN A 217 2.86 -1.94 -14.30
CA ASN A 217 1.70 -1.10 -14.03
C ASN A 217 1.28 -1.14 -12.56
N GLY A 218 1.95 -1.90 -11.70
CA GLY A 218 1.61 -2.00 -10.28
C GLY A 218 0.27 -2.68 -10.01
N ARG A 219 -0.27 -3.44 -10.95
CA ARG A 219 -1.59 -4.10 -10.87
C ARG A 219 -1.49 -5.58 -10.52
N GLN A 220 -0.31 -6.06 -10.16
CA GLN A 220 -0.09 -7.46 -9.83
C GLN A 220 -0.90 -7.87 -8.60
N PRO A 221 -1.44 -9.11 -8.57
CA PRO A 221 -2.10 -9.64 -7.39
C PRO A 221 -1.18 -9.61 -6.16
N ASP A 222 -1.74 -9.37 -4.98
CA ASP A 222 -0.99 -9.25 -3.72
C ASP A 222 -0.10 -10.47 -3.41
N HIS A 223 -0.48 -11.67 -3.86
CA HIS A 223 0.30 -12.89 -3.67
C HIS A 223 1.50 -12.98 -4.61
N LEU A 224 1.48 -12.26 -5.74
CA LEU A 224 2.55 -12.26 -6.74
C LEU A 224 3.70 -11.38 -6.25
N THR A 225 4.58 -11.97 -5.43
CA THR A 225 5.76 -11.30 -4.86
C THR A 225 7.05 -11.82 -5.49
N LEU A 226 8.15 -11.05 -5.36
CA LEU A 226 9.47 -11.53 -5.80
C LEU A 226 9.85 -12.85 -5.10
N ALA A 227 9.55 -12.97 -3.81
CA ALA A 227 9.85 -14.18 -3.05
C ALA A 227 9.11 -15.41 -3.59
N LEU A 228 7.84 -15.24 -4.01
CA LEU A 228 7.06 -16.30 -4.66
C LEU A 228 7.73 -16.72 -5.98
N LEU A 229 7.98 -15.76 -6.88
CA LEU A 229 8.54 -16.04 -8.21
C LEU A 229 9.96 -16.63 -8.16
N MET A 230 10.72 -16.32 -7.11
CA MET A 230 12.07 -16.88 -6.91
C MET A 230 12.06 -18.31 -6.37
N LYS A 231 10.96 -18.74 -5.75
CA LYS A 231 10.82 -20.06 -5.11
C LYS A 231 10.04 -21.04 -5.97
N GLU A 232 8.97 -20.56 -6.61
CA GLU A 232 8.07 -21.36 -7.42
C GLU A 232 8.65 -21.67 -8.79
N ASP A 233 8.31 -22.85 -9.31
CA ASP A 233 8.57 -23.13 -10.72
C ASP A 233 7.58 -22.38 -11.61
N ILE A 234 8.14 -21.61 -12.55
CA ILE A 234 7.43 -20.89 -13.60
C ILE A 234 7.24 -21.86 -14.79
N PRO A 235 5.99 -22.20 -15.16
CA PRO A 235 5.68 -23.02 -16.32
C PRO A 235 6.19 -22.40 -17.62
N LEU A 236 6.48 -23.23 -18.63
CA LEU A 236 6.94 -22.75 -19.94
C LEU A 236 5.81 -22.10 -20.75
N LEU A 237 4.59 -22.65 -20.68
CA LEU A 237 3.44 -22.11 -21.40
C LEU A 237 2.88 -20.87 -20.70
N TRP A 238 2.67 -19.79 -21.45
CA TRP A 238 2.11 -18.55 -20.90
C TRP A 238 0.68 -18.69 -20.37
N SER A 239 -0.14 -19.56 -20.96
CA SER A 239 -1.47 -19.91 -20.43
C SER A 239 -1.39 -20.45 -19.00
N ASP A 240 -0.41 -21.32 -18.74
CA ASP A 240 -0.23 -21.97 -17.45
C ASP A 240 0.34 -21.00 -16.43
N GLN A 241 1.22 -20.08 -16.87
CA GLN A 241 1.69 -18.99 -16.02
C GLN A 241 0.53 -18.10 -15.56
N ARG A 242 -0.37 -17.71 -16.48
CA ARG A 242 -1.57 -16.92 -16.16
C ARG A 242 -2.46 -17.60 -15.15
N SER A 243 -2.81 -18.87 -15.40
CA SER A 243 -3.61 -19.68 -14.49
C SER A 243 -2.94 -19.82 -13.12
N LYS A 244 -1.64 -20.13 -13.08
CA LYS A 244 -0.88 -20.29 -11.84
C LYS A 244 -0.79 -19.01 -11.02
N PHE A 245 -0.61 -17.86 -11.68
CA PHE A 245 -0.42 -16.58 -11.00
C PHE A 245 -1.73 -15.79 -10.81
N GLY A 246 -2.85 -16.28 -11.34
CA GLY A 246 -4.17 -15.65 -11.20
C GLY A 246 -4.28 -14.34 -11.97
N ILE A 247 -3.72 -14.30 -13.17
CA ILE A 247 -3.82 -13.16 -14.10
C ILE A 247 -4.61 -13.65 -15.32
N ASP A 248 -5.93 -13.44 -15.30
CA ASP A 248 -6.76 -13.67 -16.48
C ASP A 248 -6.67 -12.44 -17.38
N THR A 249 -6.34 -12.67 -18.65
CA THR A 249 -6.52 -11.67 -19.71
C THR A 249 -8.01 -11.49 -19.89
N ALA A 250 -8.55 -10.33 -19.50
CA ALA A 250 -9.79 -9.86 -20.10
C ALA A 250 -9.48 -9.67 -21.60
N ASP A 251 -10.15 -10.45 -22.44
CA ASP A 251 -10.20 -10.22 -23.89
C ASP A 251 -10.67 -8.80 -24.22
#